data_AF-A0A2T4V0F7-F1
#
_entry.id   AF-A0A2T4V0F7-F1
#
_cell.length_a   1.000
_cell.length_b   1.000
_cell.length_c   1.000
_cell.angle_alpha   90.00
_cell.angle_beta   90.00
_cell.angle_gamma   90.00
#
_symmetry.space_group_name_H-M   'P 1'
#
loop_
_entity.id
_entity.type
_entity.pdbx_description
1 polymer ?
#
loop_
_entity_poly.entity_id
_entity_poly.type
_entity_poly.pdbx_seq_one_letter_code
_entity_poly.pdbx_strand_id
1 'polypeptide(L)'
;MEGVPFDPVLASIYARLGHAAFATEVMGWVLSRFDDQVHTLTKDNKWWREKYWERLGKPVTVFGGEMAMAYTYATVPELADEWGRQPVVYIDTYEYEPKVMPIASNVDRFFDSYSRYLEALVAEPSYQKSGETDLLFPWHTTEILARDERLVELMRAGRFDSLMKNVDDETRRWAARVMGTASP
;
A
#
# COMPACT_ATOMS: atom_id res chain seq x y z
N MET A 1 -14.06 8.29 10.99
CA MET A 1 -14.51 7.21 10.07
C MET A 1 -15.59 6.40 10.77
N GLU A 2 -16.81 6.37 10.25
CA GLU A 2 -17.90 5.65 10.92
C GLU A 2 -17.70 4.13 10.79
N GLY A 3 -17.62 3.46 11.94
CA GLY A 3 -17.75 2.01 12.09
C GLY A 3 -16.52 1.15 11.77
N VAL A 4 -15.40 1.73 11.33
CA VAL A 4 -14.18 0.97 10.98
C VAL A 4 -12.99 1.43 11.82
N PRO A 5 -12.27 0.50 12.49
CA PRO A 5 -11.07 0.83 13.24
C PRO A 5 -10.02 1.53 12.36
N PHE A 6 -9.49 2.65 12.84
CA PHE A 6 -8.40 3.37 12.17
C PHE A 6 -7.06 2.93 12.74
N ASP A 7 -6.03 2.83 11.90
CA ASP A 7 -4.71 2.40 12.33
C ASP A 7 -4.09 3.44 13.29
N PRO A 8 -3.54 3.01 14.45
CA PRO A 8 -3.02 3.93 15.46
C PRO A 8 -1.76 4.69 15.01
N VAL A 9 -0.93 4.12 14.13
CA VAL A 9 0.24 4.79 13.57
C VAL A 9 -0.23 5.89 12.61
N LEU A 10 -1.16 5.58 11.71
CA LEU A 10 -1.76 6.60 10.82
C LEU A 10 -2.46 7.70 11.61
N ALA A 11 -3.20 7.37 12.68
CA ALA A 11 -3.80 8.37 13.57
C ALA A 11 -2.75 9.34 14.12
N SER A 12 -1.61 8.80 14.56
CA SER A 12 -0.50 9.57 15.09
C SER A 12 0.20 10.43 14.04
N ILE A 13 0.31 9.94 12.81
CA ILE A 13 0.86 10.69 11.67
C ILE A 13 -0.06 11.86 11.31
N TYR A 14 -1.36 11.58 11.15
CA TYR A 14 -2.34 12.61 10.83
C TYR A 14 -2.47 13.68 11.90
N ALA A 15 -2.41 13.32 13.18
CA ALA A 15 -2.43 14.28 14.28
C ALA A 15 -1.23 15.23 14.27
N ARG A 16 -0.08 14.83 13.69
CA ARG A 16 1.13 15.65 13.64
C ARG A 16 1.27 16.45 12.35
N LEU A 17 0.98 15.81 11.22
CA LEU A 17 1.29 16.36 9.90
C LEU A 17 0.05 16.91 9.19
N GLY A 18 -1.13 16.30 9.42
CA GLY A 18 -2.37 16.56 8.67
C GLY A 18 -2.32 16.13 7.18
N HIS A 19 -1.16 16.27 6.54
CA HIS A 19 -0.87 15.93 5.16
C HIS A 19 0.65 15.80 4.98
N ALA A 20 1.08 14.96 4.05
CA ALA A 20 2.47 14.87 3.63
C ALA A 20 2.55 14.45 2.15
N ALA A 21 3.54 14.98 1.44
CA ALA A 21 3.89 14.56 0.09
C ALA A 21 5.36 14.17 0.08
N PHE A 22 5.66 13.01 -0.50
CA PHE A 22 7.00 12.43 -0.54
C PHE A 22 7.41 12.17 -1.99
N ALA A 23 8.69 12.34 -2.30
CA ALA A 23 9.27 12.05 -3.61
C ALA A 23 8.51 12.68 -4.81
N THR A 24 8.07 13.95 -4.66
CA THR A 24 7.18 14.66 -5.61
C THR A 24 7.79 14.90 -6.99
N GLU A 25 9.11 14.81 -7.12
CA GLU A 25 9.84 14.97 -8.39
C GLU A 25 9.99 13.65 -9.18
N VAL A 26 9.38 12.55 -8.69
CA VAL A 26 9.55 11.21 -9.27
C VAL A 26 8.20 10.57 -9.58
N MET A 27 7.72 9.65 -8.73
CA MET A 27 6.37 9.08 -8.81
C MET A 27 5.44 9.63 -7.70
N GLY A 28 5.94 10.52 -6.84
CA GLY A 28 5.15 11.36 -5.94
C GLY A 28 4.03 10.64 -5.18
N TRP A 29 4.32 10.12 -4.00
CA TRP A 29 3.27 9.57 -3.13
C TRP A 29 2.77 10.63 -2.13
N VAL A 30 1.43 10.74 -2.02
CA VAL A 30 0.76 11.68 -1.12
C VAL A 30 -0.05 10.94 -0.06
N LEU A 31 0.16 11.33 1.19
CA LEU A 31 -0.73 11.02 2.30
C LEU A 31 -2.00 11.87 2.15
N SER A 32 -3.17 11.23 1.98
CA SER A 32 -4.44 11.91 1.73
C SER A 32 -4.71 12.95 2.81
N ARG A 33 -5.03 14.18 2.43
CA ARG A 33 -5.17 15.30 3.37
C ARG A 33 -6.28 15.05 4.41
N PHE A 34 -5.97 15.32 5.68
CA PHE A 34 -6.91 15.37 6.79
C PHE A 34 -6.66 16.67 7.57
N ASP A 35 -7.42 17.71 7.26
CA ASP A 35 -7.46 18.93 8.08
C ASP A 35 -8.89 19.43 8.31
N ASP A 36 -9.01 20.42 9.19
CA ASP A 36 -10.27 20.98 9.68
C ASP A 36 -11.07 21.74 8.59
N GLN A 37 -10.48 21.96 7.42
CA GLN A 37 -11.14 22.63 6.29
C GLN A 37 -11.47 21.67 5.15
N VAL A 38 -10.74 20.56 5.03
CA VAL A 38 -10.84 19.58 3.95
C VAL A 38 -10.75 18.16 4.52
N HIS A 39 -11.90 17.56 4.82
CA HIS A 39 -12.04 16.16 5.23
C HIS A 39 -11.83 15.16 4.06
N THR A 40 -10.79 15.33 3.24
CA THR A 40 -10.53 14.52 2.05
C THR A 40 -10.41 13.04 2.41
N LEU A 41 -9.63 12.68 3.45
CA LEU A 41 -9.55 11.30 3.93
C LEU A 41 -10.93 10.67 4.22
N THR A 42 -11.83 11.39 4.88
CA THR A 42 -13.18 10.89 5.19
C THR A 42 -14.04 10.77 3.94
N LYS A 43 -13.97 11.75 3.04
CA LYS A 43 -14.73 11.76 1.77
C LYS A 43 -14.24 10.65 0.84
N ASP A 44 -12.93 10.48 0.70
CA ASP A 44 -12.30 9.45 -0.11
C ASP A 44 -12.68 8.06 0.41
N ASN A 45 -12.57 7.82 1.72
CA ASN A 45 -12.96 6.54 2.29
C ASN A 45 -14.46 6.26 2.20
N LYS A 46 -15.31 7.29 2.24
CA LYS A 46 -16.75 7.13 1.96
C LYS A 46 -16.98 6.71 0.51
N TRP A 47 -16.35 7.38 -0.45
CA TRP A 47 -16.44 7.04 -1.87
C TRP A 47 -15.89 5.64 -2.17
N TRP A 48 -14.76 5.27 -1.56
CA TRP A 48 -14.18 3.93 -1.66
C TRP A 48 -15.11 2.84 -1.12
N ARG A 49 -15.76 3.12 0.00
CA ARG A 49 -16.78 2.23 0.58
C ARG A 49 -17.94 2.00 -0.38
N GLU A 50 -18.46 3.07 -0.96
CA GLU A 50 -19.61 3.01 -1.87
C GLU A 50 -19.28 2.34 -3.21
N LYS A 51 -18.03 2.47 -3.70
CA LYS A 51 -17.66 2.02 -5.05
C LYS A 51 -16.93 0.69 -5.11
N TYR A 52 -16.11 0.34 -4.12
CA TYR A 52 -15.16 -0.77 -4.21
C TYR A 52 -15.27 -1.83 -3.12
N TRP A 53 -15.80 -1.53 -1.93
CA TRP A 53 -15.81 -2.51 -0.84
C TRP A 53 -16.55 -3.81 -1.18
N GLU A 54 -17.67 -3.73 -1.91
CA GLU A 54 -18.39 -4.93 -2.38
C GLU A 54 -17.50 -5.80 -3.27
N ARG A 55 -16.75 -5.17 -4.20
CA ARG A 55 -15.83 -5.86 -5.10
C ARG A 55 -14.64 -6.46 -4.36
N LEU A 56 -14.05 -5.70 -3.45
CA LEU A 56 -12.91 -6.14 -2.62
C LEU A 56 -13.33 -7.24 -1.63
N GLY A 57 -14.60 -7.29 -1.22
CA GLY A 57 -15.14 -8.28 -0.29
C GLY A 57 -14.70 -8.08 1.18
N LYS A 58 -13.89 -7.06 1.47
CA LYS A 58 -13.44 -6.68 2.81
C LYS A 58 -13.29 -5.16 2.92
N PRO A 59 -13.53 -4.58 4.11
CA PRO A 59 -13.29 -3.17 4.34
C PRO A 59 -11.79 -2.87 4.30
N VAL A 60 -11.45 -1.79 3.60
CA VAL A 60 -10.11 -1.20 3.57
C VAL A 60 -10.20 0.28 3.90
N THR A 61 -9.13 0.83 4.46
CA THR A 61 -9.03 2.27 4.73
C THR A 61 -7.91 2.86 3.89
N VAL A 62 -8.27 3.60 2.84
CA VAL A 62 -7.31 4.29 1.97
C VAL A 62 -6.72 5.48 2.71
N PHE A 63 -5.39 5.60 2.73
CA PHE A 63 -4.69 6.69 3.43
C PHE A 63 -3.74 7.47 2.53
N GLY A 64 -3.52 7.02 1.31
CA GLY A 64 -2.74 7.76 0.34
C GLY A 64 -2.67 7.03 -1.00
N GLY A 65 -2.00 7.64 -1.96
CA GLY A 65 -1.83 7.06 -3.28
C GLY A 65 -0.92 7.91 -4.15
N GLU A 66 -0.50 7.35 -5.27
CA GLU A 66 0.33 8.05 -6.24
C GLU A 66 -0.47 9.20 -6.87
N MET A 67 0.15 10.37 -6.96
CA MET A 67 -0.52 11.56 -7.47
C MET A 67 -1.04 11.32 -8.90
N ALA A 68 -2.32 11.62 -9.11
CA ALA A 68 -2.99 11.51 -10.42
C ALA A 68 -3.03 10.08 -11.03
N MET A 69 -2.77 9.04 -10.24
CA MET A 69 -2.86 7.64 -10.67
C MET A 69 -3.97 6.89 -9.94
N ALA A 70 -4.42 5.78 -10.53
CA ALA A 70 -5.45 4.90 -9.97
C ALA A 70 -4.91 3.93 -8.89
N TYR A 71 -3.77 4.27 -8.29
CA TYR A 71 -2.96 3.44 -7.41
C TYR A 71 -2.98 4.00 -6.00
N THR A 72 -3.46 3.18 -5.05
CA THR A 72 -3.69 3.64 -3.67
C THR A 72 -3.13 2.67 -2.64
N TYR A 73 -2.76 3.23 -1.50
CA TYR A 73 -2.35 2.49 -0.31
C TYR A 73 -3.46 2.49 0.71
N ALA A 74 -3.77 1.32 1.24
CA ALA A 74 -4.85 1.14 2.19
C ALA A 74 -4.45 0.20 3.32
N THR A 75 -4.96 0.45 4.53
CA THR A 75 -4.87 -0.52 5.61
C THR A 75 -6.03 -1.51 5.57
N VAL A 76 -5.82 -2.70 6.16
CA VAL A 76 -6.84 -3.76 6.26
C VAL A 76 -7.23 -3.98 7.74
N PRO A 77 -8.27 -3.30 8.25
CA PRO A 77 -8.68 -3.36 9.65
C PRO A 77 -8.99 -4.76 10.20
N GLU A 78 -9.56 -5.64 9.38
CA GLU A 78 -9.90 -7.02 9.80
C GLU A 78 -8.66 -7.90 10.07
N LEU A 79 -7.50 -7.47 9.61
CA LEU A 79 -6.23 -8.18 9.79
C LEU A 79 -5.33 -7.50 10.81
N ALA A 80 -5.88 -6.60 11.63
CA ALA A 80 -5.14 -5.93 12.68
C ALA A 80 -4.52 -6.91 13.68
N ASP A 81 -3.32 -6.58 14.18
CA ASP A 81 -2.69 -7.31 15.27
C ASP A 81 -3.29 -6.96 16.64
N GLU A 82 -2.73 -7.54 17.72
CA GLU A 82 -3.19 -7.32 19.09
C GLU A 82 -3.05 -5.87 19.57
N TRP A 83 -2.21 -5.06 18.91
CA TRP A 83 -2.05 -3.63 19.17
C TRP A 83 -2.90 -2.76 18.23
N GLY A 84 -3.72 -3.38 17.38
CA GLY A 84 -4.56 -2.70 16.41
C GLY A 84 -3.81 -2.18 15.18
N ARG A 85 -2.54 -2.56 14.98
CA ARG A 85 -1.76 -2.18 13.79
C ARG A 85 -2.23 -3.01 12.61
N GLN A 86 -2.49 -2.33 11.50
CA GLN A 86 -3.17 -2.92 10.35
C GLN A 86 -2.18 -3.10 9.20
N PRO A 87 -2.18 -4.26 8.52
CA PRO A 87 -1.32 -4.45 7.36
C PRO A 87 -1.74 -3.51 6.22
N VAL A 88 -0.78 -3.21 5.36
CA VAL A 88 -0.93 -2.30 4.24
C VAL A 88 -0.97 -3.08 2.94
N VAL A 89 -1.94 -2.72 2.09
CA VAL A 89 -2.07 -3.20 0.72
C VAL A 89 -1.92 -2.04 -0.26
N TYR A 90 -1.35 -2.34 -1.42
CA TYR A 90 -1.44 -1.54 -2.62
C TYR A 90 -2.66 -2.01 -3.42
N ILE A 91 -3.46 -1.07 -3.92
CA ILE A 91 -4.67 -1.33 -4.70
C ILE A 91 -4.56 -0.57 -6.02
N ASP A 92 -4.56 -1.33 -7.11
CA ASP A 92 -4.67 -0.84 -8.48
C ASP A 92 -6.13 -0.93 -8.94
N THR A 93 -6.72 0.22 -9.27
CA THR A 93 -8.08 0.34 -9.79
C THR A 93 -8.15 0.80 -11.24
N TYR A 94 -7.03 0.79 -11.97
CA TYR A 94 -6.96 1.15 -13.38
C TYR A 94 -7.71 0.13 -14.25
N GLU A 95 -7.63 -1.15 -13.89
CA GLU A 95 -8.37 -2.21 -14.54
C GLU A 95 -9.80 -2.38 -14.01
N TYR A 96 -10.62 -3.16 -14.73
CA TYR A 96 -12.03 -3.35 -14.41
C TYR A 96 -12.25 -3.94 -13.01
N GLU A 97 -11.43 -4.93 -12.64
CA GLU A 97 -11.37 -5.50 -11.29
C GLU A 97 -10.16 -4.94 -10.53
N PRO A 98 -10.33 -4.44 -9.29
CA PRO A 98 -9.21 -4.00 -8.49
C PRO A 98 -8.20 -5.11 -8.22
N LYS A 99 -6.92 -4.86 -8.49
CA LYS A 99 -5.82 -5.76 -8.13
C LYS A 99 -5.23 -5.32 -6.79
N VAL A 100 -5.11 -6.27 -5.86
CA VAL A 100 -4.62 -5.99 -4.50
C VAL A 100 -3.32 -6.72 -4.24
N MET A 101 -2.35 -6.01 -3.69
CA MET A 101 -1.01 -6.51 -3.38
C MET A 101 -0.67 -6.23 -1.91
N PRO A 102 -0.43 -7.24 -1.06
CA PRO A 102 0.02 -7.03 0.33
C PRO A 102 1.47 -6.55 0.38
N ILE A 103 1.70 -5.35 0.89
CA ILE A 103 3.02 -4.69 0.79
C ILE A 103 3.67 -4.38 2.14
N ALA A 104 2.94 -4.50 3.26
CA ALA A 104 3.54 -4.42 4.59
C ALA A 104 2.66 -5.07 5.65
N SER A 105 3.28 -5.61 6.70
CA SER A 105 2.58 -6.14 7.86
C SER A 105 1.94 -5.06 8.74
N ASN A 106 2.45 -3.82 8.66
CA ASN A 106 1.88 -2.64 9.29
C ASN A 106 2.41 -1.35 8.63
N VAL A 107 1.90 -0.21 9.08
CA VAL A 107 2.23 1.12 8.55
C VAL A 107 3.71 1.50 8.77
N ASP A 108 4.31 1.15 9.92
CA ASP A 108 5.74 1.43 10.15
C ASP A 108 6.62 0.68 9.14
N ARG A 109 6.30 -0.59 8.89
CA ARG A 109 7.00 -1.43 7.90
C ARG A 109 6.78 -0.96 6.48
N PHE A 110 5.61 -0.40 6.17
CA PHE A 110 5.37 0.24 4.89
C PHE A 110 6.32 1.42 4.67
N PHE A 111 6.48 2.32 5.65
CA PHE A 111 7.41 3.44 5.53
C PHE A 111 8.88 3.00 5.45
N ASP A 112 9.29 1.96 6.20
CA ASP A 112 10.64 1.39 6.11
C ASP A 112 10.92 0.77 4.72
N SER A 113 9.96 0.01 4.18
CA SER A 113 10.10 -0.57 2.84
C SER A 113 10.14 0.51 1.76
N TYR A 114 9.29 1.54 1.89
CA TYR A 114 9.24 2.63 0.93
C TYR A 114 10.52 3.48 0.96
N SER A 115 11.09 3.75 2.14
CA SER A 115 12.36 4.49 2.23
C SER A 115 13.51 3.72 1.58
N ARG A 116 13.60 2.41 1.79
CA ARG A 116 14.60 1.53 1.14
C ARG A 116 14.42 1.48 -0.37
N TYR A 117 13.18 1.51 -0.84
CA TYR A 117 12.89 1.64 -2.27
C TYR A 117 13.45 2.95 -2.82
N LEU A 118 13.20 4.08 -2.14
CA LEU A 118 13.75 5.37 -2.57
C LEU A 118 15.28 5.37 -2.57
N GLU A 119 15.92 4.74 -1.59
CA GLU A 119 17.39 4.56 -1.57
C GLU A 119 17.88 3.75 -2.78
N ALA A 120 17.20 2.67 -3.15
CA ALA A 120 17.53 1.87 -4.32
C ALA A 120 17.33 2.65 -5.62
N LEU A 121 16.25 3.42 -5.70
CA LEU A 121 15.91 4.26 -6.85
C LEU A 121 16.99 5.32 -7.10
N VAL A 122 17.41 6.07 -6.08
CA VAL A 122 18.44 7.11 -6.25
C VAL A 122 19.83 6.54 -6.55
N ALA A 123 20.06 5.26 -6.26
CA ALA A 123 21.29 4.55 -6.60
C ALA A 123 21.27 3.99 -8.03
N GLU A 124 20.12 3.97 -8.71
CA GLU A 124 19.98 3.40 -10.05
C GLU A 124 20.69 4.26 -11.12
N PRO A 125 21.61 3.70 -11.92
CA PRO A 125 22.40 4.49 -12.88
C PRO A 125 21.59 5.17 -13.99
N SER A 126 20.48 4.58 -14.43
CA SER A 126 19.52 5.17 -15.39
C SER A 126 18.86 6.40 -14.76
N TYR A 127 18.34 6.24 -13.55
CA TYR A 127 17.70 7.30 -12.80
C TYR A 127 18.63 8.49 -12.56
N GLN A 128 19.90 8.24 -12.20
CA GLN A 128 20.90 9.30 -12.02
C GLN A 128 21.22 10.08 -13.30
N LYS A 129 21.07 9.46 -14.47
CA LYS A 129 21.43 10.06 -15.76
C LYS A 129 20.30 10.84 -16.41
N SER A 130 19.10 10.26 -16.45
CA SER A 130 17.95 10.82 -17.18
C SER A 130 16.72 11.06 -16.31
N GLY A 131 16.73 10.62 -15.03
CA GLY A 131 15.53 10.61 -14.19
C GLY A 131 14.52 9.50 -14.58
N GLU A 132 14.85 8.68 -15.57
CA GLU A 132 14.03 7.54 -15.99
C GLU A 132 14.35 6.31 -15.13
N THR A 133 13.33 5.54 -14.79
CA THR A 133 13.46 4.34 -13.97
C THR A 133 12.44 3.29 -14.39
N ASP A 134 12.86 2.04 -14.40
CA ASP A 134 11.96 0.88 -14.46
C ASP A 134 11.68 0.33 -13.04
N LEU A 135 12.29 0.91 -12.00
CA LEU A 135 12.14 0.49 -10.61
C LEU A 135 10.86 1.08 -10.02
N LEU A 136 9.77 0.33 -10.16
CA LEU A 136 8.44 0.68 -9.64
C LEU A 136 8.12 -0.06 -8.33
N PHE A 137 7.67 0.67 -7.31
CA PHE A 137 7.12 0.08 -6.10
C PHE A 137 5.62 -0.25 -6.31
N PRO A 138 5.11 -1.42 -5.88
CA PRO A 138 5.82 -2.52 -5.21
C PRO A 138 6.45 -3.55 -6.16
N TRP A 139 6.21 -3.45 -7.47
CA TRP A 139 6.51 -4.47 -8.48
C TRP A 139 7.96 -4.98 -8.50
N HIS A 140 8.93 -4.06 -8.40
CA HIS A 140 10.36 -4.37 -8.53
C HIS A 140 11.09 -4.40 -7.19
N THR A 141 10.34 -4.50 -6.09
CA THR A 141 10.89 -4.37 -4.73
C THR A 141 10.65 -5.62 -3.89
N THR A 142 10.46 -6.78 -4.54
CA THR A 142 10.12 -8.04 -3.87
C THR A 142 11.10 -8.44 -2.77
N GLU A 143 12.39 -8.15 -2.94
CA GLU A 143 13.47 -8.42 -1.99
C GLU A 143 13.45 -7.47 -0.79
N ILE A 144 12.96 -6.24 -0.98
CA ILE A 144 12.75 -5.28 0.11
C ILE A 144 11.54 -5.74 0.93
N LEU A 145 10.44 -6.06 0.25
CA LEU A 145 9.19 -6.51 0.89
C LEU A 145 9.37 -7.84 1.63
N ALA A 146 10.15 -8.77 1.09
CA ALA A 146 10.43 -10.06 1.72
C ALA A 146 11.20 -9.96 3.05
N ARG A 147 11.79 -8.80 3.38
CA ARG A 147 12.42 -8.54 4.69
C ARG A 147 11.41 -8.31 5.80
N ASP A 148 10.16 -7.98 5.46
CA ASP A 148 9.07 -7.97 6.41
C ASP A 148 8.59 -9.41 6.65
N GLU A 149 9.27 -10.10 7.56
CA GLU A 149 8.98 -11.51 7.90
C GLU A 149 7.51 -11.72 8.28
N ARG A 150 6.91 -10.75 8.96
CA ARG A 150 5.51 -10.82 9.38
C ARG A 150 4.56 -10.71 8.19
N LEU A 151 4.87 -9.87 7.20
CA LEU A 151 4.11 -9.81 5.95
C LEU A 151 4.13 -11.17 5.26
N VAL A 152 5.33 -11.74 5.12
CA VAL A 152 5.54 -13.05 4.49
C VAL A 152 4.76 -14.16 5.21
N GLU A 153 4.75 -14.17 6.54
CA GLU A 153 3.92 -15.10 7.34
C GLU A 153 2.43 -14.95 7.05
N LEU A 154 1.92 -13.72 7.04
CA LEU A 154 0.50 -13.44 6.78
C LEU A 154 0.10 -13.87 5.36
N MET A 155 0.95 -13.62 4.37
CA MET A 155 0.74 -14.05 2.99
C MET A 155 0.74 -15.58 2.87
N ARG A 156 1.73 -16.26 3.45
CA ARG A 156 1.81 -17.74 3.45
C ARG A 156 0.65 -18.39 4.19
N ALA A 157 0.12 -17.73 5.22
CA ALA A 157 -1.06 -18.18 5.95
C ALA A 157 -2.39 -17.88 5.22
N GLY A 158 -2.35 -17.38 3.98
CA GLY A 158 -3.53 -17.10 3.16
C GLY A 158 -4.41 -15.97 3.68
N ARG A 159 -3.87 -15.09 4.56
CA ARG A 159 -4.68 -14.05 5.22
C ARG A 159 -5.20 -13.00 4.23
N PHE A 160 -4.56 -12.87 3.07
CA PHE A 160 -4.92 -11.94 2.00
C PHE A 160 -5.68 -12.58 0.83
N ASP A 161 -5.90 -13.90 0.82
CA ASP A 161 -6.44 -14.62 -0.35
C ASP A 161 -7.75 -14.04 -0.87
N SER A 162 -8.66 -13.70 0.05
CA SER A 162 -9.94 -13.06 -0.30
C SER A 162 -9.80 -11.69 -0.98
N LEU A 163 -8.78 -10.90 -0.62
CA LEU A 163 -8.48 -9.61 -1.25
C LEU A 163 -7.79 -9.83 -2.60
N MET A 164 -6.98 -10.88 -2.72
CA MET A 164 -6.23 -11.21 -3.93
C MET A 164 -7.02 -12.07 -4.94
N LYS A 165 -8.31 -12.32 -4.71
CA LYS A 165 -9.13 -13.22 -5.54
C LYS A 165 -9.17 -12.89 -7.03
N ASN A 166 -8.99 -11.62 -7.39
CA ASN A 166 -9.09 -11.11 -8.77
C ASN A 166 -7.73 -10.85 -9.42
N VAL A 167 -6.61 -11.21 -8.79
CA VAL A 167 -5.29 -10.89 -9.33
C VAL A 167 -4.93 -11.78 -10.54
N ASP A 168 -4.13 -11.25 -11.44
CA ASP A 168 -3.60 -11.96 -12.61
C ASP A 168 -2.39 -12.83 -12.27
N ASP A 169 -1.85 -13.52 -13.28
CA ASP A 169 -0.70 -14.41 -13.12
C ASP A 169 0.60 -13.65 -12.81
N GLU A 170 0.72 -12.41 -13.25
CA GLU A 170 1.87 -11.57 -12.94
C GLU A 170 1.91 -11.22 -11.45
N THR A 171 0.79 -10.76 -10.91
CA THR A 171 0.62 -10.47 -9.48
C THR A 171 0.78 -11.74 -8.64
N ARG A 172 0.29 -12.89 -9.10
CA ARG A 172 0.54 -14.19 -8.43
C ARG A 172 2.03 -14.53 -8.39
N ARG A 173 2.74 -14.36 -9.49
CA ARG A 173 4.20 -14.59 -9.55
C ARG A 173 4.95 -13.61 -8.64
N TRP A 174 4.57 -12.33 -8.65
CA TRP A 174 5.10 -11.34 -7.73
C TRP A 174 4.92 -11.78 -6.27
N ALA A 175 3.71 -12.21 -5.89
CA ALA A 175 3.42 -12.65 -4.53
C ALA A 175 4.26 -13.88 -4.15
N ALA A 176 4.43 -14.83 -5.07
CA ALA A 176 5.30 -15.98 -4.88
C ALA A 176 6.78 -15.61 -4.67
N ARG A 177 7.27 -14.55 -5.34
CA ARG A 177 8.62 -14.01 -5.11
C ARG A 177 8.74 -13.38 -3.72
N VAL A 178 7.79 -12.55 -3.30
CA VAL A 178 7.77 -11.98 -1.93
C VAL A 178 7.76 -13.09 -0.88
N MET A 179 6.98 -14.14 -1.10
CA MET A 179 6.91 -15.30 -0.21
C MET A 179 8.12 -16.24 -0.30
N GLY A 180 9.05 -16.04 -1.23
CA GLY A 180 10.18 -16.93 -1.47
C GLY A 180 9.79 -18.35 -1.92
N THR A 181 8.61 -18.51 -2.54
CA THR A 181 8.09 -19.79 -3.06
C THR A 181 8.27 -19.93 -4.57
N ALA A 182 8.73 -18.89 -5.26
CA ALA A 182 9.16 -18.95 -6.65
C ALA A 182 10.68 -19.11 -6.72
N SER A 183 11.16 -19.97 -7.62
CA SER A 183 12.59 -20.00 -7.99
C SER A 183 12.97 -18.73 -8.76
N PRO A 184 14.24 -18.28 -8.69
CA PRO A 184 14.76 -17.16 -9.49
C PRO A 184 14.52 -17.34 -11.00
#